data_AF-L0KB34-F1
#
_entry.id   AF-L0KB34-F1
#
_cell.length_a   1.000
_cell.length_b   1.000
_cell.length_c   1.000
_cell.angle_alpha   90.00
_cell.angle_beta   90.00
_cell.angle_gamma   90.00
#
_symmetry.space_group_name_H-M   'P 1'
#
loop_
_entity.id
_entity.type
_entity.pdbx_description
1 polymer ?
#
loop_
_entity_poly.entity_id
_entity_poly.type
_entity_poly.pdbx_seq_one_letter_code
_entity_poly.pdbx_strand_id
1 'polypeptide(L)'
;MKEVSLYQEIFDELEGPVEDLTGEVSNSKLKSRSLKYETEIPKLEQMCYIMESVLLTKDEAEGTTVYAGFQKVSRAEDIWDRYFDLADTVDQIYLFGEDDATLKAHPNIDFIYLPEGHELTREWFLVIDQPLAKSMMVAYDLDGFGVYEDEKLRNFKGAKSNNPRVIKKAIDLLEDVIDSY
;
A
#
# COMPACT_ATOMS: atom_id res chain seq x y z
N MET A 1 11.31 16.40 3.67
CA MET A 1 10.91 15.05 3.24
C MET A 1 11.92 14.46 2.26
N LYS A 2 12.38 13.23 2.53
CA LYS A 2 13.33 12.47 1.69
C LYS A 2 12.64 11.96 0.42
N GLU A 3 13.22 12.25 -0.75
CA GLU A 3 12.73 11.71 -2.02
C GLU A 3 13.10 10.22 -2.14
N VAL A 4 12.09 9.36 -2.26
CA VAL A 4 12.25 7.91 -2.39
C VAL A 4 11.10 7.31 -3.23
N SER A 5 11.44 6.35 -4.08
CA SER A 5 10.47 5.48 -4.76
C SER A 5 10.49 4.11 -4.10
N LEU A 6 9.42 3.76 -3.37
CA LEU A 6 9.29 2.44 -2.75
C LEU A 6 9.15 1.37 -3.85
N TYR A 7 8.44 1.70 -4.92
CA TYR A 7 8.29 0.83 -6.08
C TYR A 7 9.64 0.42 -6.67
N GLN A 8 10.50 1.36 -7.05
CA GLN A 8 11.79 1.05 -7.69
C GLN A 8 12.66 0.19 -6.77
N GLU A 9 12.79 0.58 -5.51
CA GLU A 9 13.65 -0.09 -4.52
C GLU A 9 13.24 -1.54 -4.24
N ILE A 10 11.94 -1.84 -4.29
CA ILE A 10 11.40 -3.16 -3.97
C ILE A 10 11.25 -4.00 -5.22
N PHE A 11 10.83 -3.40 -6.33
CA PHE A 11 10.69 -4.10 -7.60
C PHE A 11 12.03 -4.64 -8.07
N ASP A 12 13.13 -3.90 -7.94
CA ASP A 12 14.45 -4.37 -8.35
C ASP A 12 15.01 -5.49 -7.46
N GLU A 13 14.55 -5.60 -6.21
CA GLU A 13 14.99 -6.63 -5.27
C GLU A 13 14.33 -7.99 -5.50
N LEU A 14 13.14 -8.02 -6.12
CA LEU A 14 12.44 -9.27 -6.40
C LEU A 14 12.92 -9.94 -7.70
N GLU A 15 13.16 -11.24 -7.64
CA GLU A 15 13.42 -12.05 -8.83
C GLU A 15 12.12 -12.56 -9.46
N GLY A 16 12.16 -12.84 -10.76
CA GLY A 16 11.06 -13.46 -11.50
C GLY A 16 10.45 -12.57 -12.60
N PRO A 17 9.60 -13.17 -13.46
CA PRO A 17 8.92 -12.42 -14.52
C PRO A 17 7.85 -11.51 -13.95
N VAL A 18 7.49 -10.49 -14.74
CA VAL A 18 6.29 -9.68 -14.48
C VAL A 18 5.08 -10.46 -14.96
N GLU A 19 4.16 -10.73 -14.05
CA GLU A 19 2.94 -11.50 -14.30
C GLU A 19 1.78 -10.56 -14.64
N ASP A 20 1.00 -10.89 -15.66
CA ASP A 20 -0.22 -10.15 -15.97
C ASP A 20 -1.35 -10.61 -15.03
N LEU A 21 -1.84 -9.67 -14.21
CA LEU A 21 -2.95 -9.88 -13.28
C LEU A 21 -4.21 -9.11 -13.71
N THR A 22 -4.36 -8.75 -14.98
CA THR A 22 -5.59 -8.15 -15.50
C THR A 22 -6.70 -9.19 -15.69
N GLY A 23 -7.97 -8.78 -15.59
CA GLY A 23 -9.11 -9.66 -15.85
C GLY A 23 -9.34 -10.79 -14.84
N GLU A 24 -9.64 -12.00 -15.31
CA GLU A 24 -9.94 -13.15 -14.44
C GLU A 24 -8.66 -13.81 -13.89
N VAL A 25 -8.31 -13.45 -12.66
CA VAL A 25 -7.18 -14.02 -11.92
C VAL A 25 -7.66 -14.87 -10.76
N SER A 26 -7.04 -16.04 -10.56
CA SER A 26 -7.36 -16.93 -9.45
C SER A 26 -6.95 -16.35 -8.10
N ASN A 27 -7.77 -16.57 -7.07
CA ASN A 27 -7.46 -16.15 -5.70
C ASN A 27 -6.14 -16.75 -5.18
N SER A 28 -5.74 -17.95 -5.64
CA SER A 28 -4.46 -18.54 -5.26
C SER A 28 -3.26 -17.74 -5.77
N LYS A 29 -3.35 -17.16 -6.97
CA LYS A 29 -2.31 -16.29 -7.53
C LYS A 29 -2.22 -14.97 -6.76
N LEU A 30 -3.35 -14.35 -6.43
CA LEU A 30 -3.40 -13.13 -5.60
C LEU A 30 -2.85 -13.36 -4.18
N LYS A 31 -2.98 -14.58 -3.66
CA LYS A 31 -2.43 -15.01 -2.36
C LYS A 31 -0.97 -15.45 -2.41
N SER A 32 -0.31 -15.39 -3.58
CA SER A 32 1.11 -15.71 -3.70
C SER A 32 1.97 -14.91 -2.72
N ARG A 33 3.09 -15.51 -2.31
CA ARG A 33 4.00 -14.94 -1.32
C ARG A 33 4.80 -13.79 -1.87
N SER A 34 5.32 -13.93 -3.09
CA SER A 34 6.08 -12.89 -3.77
C SER A 34 5.91 -13.02 -5.26
N LEU A 35 5.63 -11.90 -5.94
CA LEU A 35 5.62 -11.82 -7.39
C LEU A 35 5.77 -10.36 -7.84
N LYS A 36 6.19 -10.19 -9.09
CA LYS A 36 6.06 -8.95 -9.87
C LYS A 36 4.81 -9.02 -10.72
N TYR A 37 4.11 -7.90 -10.88
CA TYR A 37 2.83 -7.87 -11.60
C TYR A 37 2.62 -6.61 -12.42
N GLU A 38 1.73 -6.74 -13.41
CA GLU A 38 0.99 -5.64 -14.03
C GLU A 38 -0.52 -5.88 -13.81
N THR A 39 -1.28 -4.84 -13.47
CA THR A 39 -2.67 -5.00 -13.04
C THR A 39 -3.47 -3.69 -13.12
N GLU A 40 -4.74 -3.75 -12.72
CA GLU A 40 -5.70 -2.63 -12.67
C GLU A 40 -6.19 -2.37 -11.23
N ILE A 41 -6.81 -1.22 -10.98
CA ILE A 41 -7.26 -0.82 -9.62
C ILE A 41 -8.08 -1.92 -8.91
N PRO A 42 -9.10 -2.55 -9.54
CA PRO A 42 -9.90 -3.57 -8.85
C PRO A 42 -9.07 -4.73 -8.26
N LYS A 43 -7.94 -5.06 -8.87
CA LYS A 43 -7.06 -6.13 -8.41
C LYS A 43 -6.10 -5.68 -7.31
N LEU A 44 -5.66 -4.42 -7.36
CA LEU A 44 -4.93 -3.83 -6.23
C LEU A 44 -5.80 -3.81 -4.98
N GLU A 45 -7.05 -3.36 -5.09
CA GLU A 45 -8.02 -3.35 -4.00
C GLU A 45 -8.26 -4.76 -3.45
N GLN A 46 -8.43 -5.74 -4.35
CA GLN A 46 -8.60 -7.14 -3.96
C GLN A 46 -7.37 -7.71 -3.23
N MET A 47 -6.16 -7.38 -3.68
CA MET A 47 -4.93 -7.80 -2.99
C MET A 47 -4.78 -7.13 -1.63
N CYS A 48 -5.08 -5.83 -1.52
CA CYS A 48 -5.10 -5.12 -0.23
C CYS A 48 -6.07 -5.83 0.72
N TYR A 49 -7.32 -6.03 0.31
CA TYR A 49 -8.33 -6.71 1.12
C TYR A 49 -7.88 -8.09 1.62
N ILE A 50 -7.25 -8.88 0.77
CA ILE A 50 -6.69 -10.18 1.18
C ILE A 50 -5.62 -10.01 2.26
N MET A 51 -4.73 -9.02 2.13
CA MET A 51 -3.65 -8.78 3.08
C MET A 51 -4.18 -8.30 4.45
N GLU A 52 -5.08 -7.31 4.47
CA GLU A 52 -5.61 -6.76 5.72
C GLU A 52 -6.69 -7.64 6.36
N SER A 53 -7.26 -8.62 5.65
CA SER A 53 -8.14 -9.63 6.28
C SER A 53 -7.46 -10.41 7.41
N VAL A 54 -6.12 -10.48 7.43
CA VAL A 54 -5.31 -11.09 8.49
C VAL A 54 -5.27 -10.21 9.76
N LEU A 55 -5.63 -8.93 9.67
CA LEU A 55 -5.58 -7.95 10.76
C LEU A 55 -6.92 -7.76 11.48
N LEU A 56 -7.98 -8.46 11.03
CA LEU A 56 -9.33 -8.29 11.57
C LEU A 56 -9.54 -8.99 12.93
N THR A 57 -8.56 -9.77 13.40
CA THR A 57 -8.57 -10.48 14.67
C THR A 57 -7.64 -9.78 15.67
N LYS A 58 -8.22 -9.12 16.68
CA LYS A 58 -7.49 -8.26 17.64
C LYS A 58 -6.31 -8.97 18.34
N ASP A 59 -6.49 -10.23 18.74
CA ASP A 59 -5.43 -11.00 19.40
C ASP A 59 -4.22 -11.29 18.48
N GLU A 60 -4.42 -11.24 17.16
CA GLU A 60 -3.37 -11.44 16.18
C GLU A 60 -2.75 -10.10 15.74
N ALA A 61 -3.50 -8.99 15.82
CA ALA A 61 -3.10 -7.68 15.34
C ALA A 61 -2.26 -6.83 16.33
N GLU A 62 -2.15 -7.22 17.59
CA GLU A 62 -1.32 -6.50 18.59
C GLU A 62 0.15 -6.37 18.13
N GLY A 63 0.73 -5.19 18.27
CA GLY A 63 2.10 -4.91 17.81
C GLY A 63 2.22 -4.65 16.31
N THR A 64 1.09 -4.50 15.59
CA THR A 64 1.10 -4.28 14.14
C THR A 64 1.15 -2.79 13.79
N THR A 65 2.07 -2.43 12.90
CA THR A 65 2.09 -1.13 12.23
C THR A 65 1.73 -1.29 10.76
N VAL A 66 0.85 -0.44 10.24
CA VAL A 66 0.43 -0.44 8.84
C VAL A 66 0.89 0.84 8.17
N TYR A 67 1.46 0.74 6.98
CA TYR A 67 1.79 1.88 6.13
C TYR A 67 0.98 1.77 4.85
N ALA A 68 0.16 2.77 4.57
CA ALA A 68 -0.70 2.79 3.40
C ALA A 68 -0.44 4.05 2.59
N GLY A 69 -0.09 3.87 1.33
CA GLY A 69 0.18 4.95 0.40
C GLY A 69 -0.91 5.09 -0.64
N PHE A 70 -1.47 6.29 -0.70
CA PHE A 70 -2.40 6.71 -1.73
C PHE A 70 -1.81 7.91 -2.47
N GLN A 71 -2.22 8.08 -3.73
CA GLN A 71 -1.86 9.27 -4.47
C GLN A 71 -2.38 10.56 -3.79
N LYS A 72 -3.62 10.52 -3.31
CA LYS A 72 -4.28 11.63 -2.60
C LYS A 72 -5.08 11.10 -1.43
N VAL A 73 -5.23 11.89 -0.38
CA VAL A 73 -5.99 11.52 0.82
C VAL A 73 -7.46 11.24 0.49
N SER A 74 -8.07 11.99 -0.44
CA SER A 74 -9.45 11.76 -0.92
C SER A 74 -9.69 10.35 -1.46
N ARG A 75 -8.66 9.65 -1.92
CA ARG A 75 -8.79 8.27 -2.42
C ARG A 75 -9.04 7.24 -1.32
N ALA A 76 -8.72 7.59 -0.08
CA ALA A 76 -9.05 6.75 1.05
C ALA A 76 -10.52 6.89 1.49
N GLU A 77 -11.29 7.88 1.01
CA GLU A 77 -12.68 8.12 1.42
C GLU A 77 -13.57 6.88 1.26
N ASP A 78 -13.53 6.24 0.10
CA ASP A 78 -14.36 5.07 -0.24
C ASP A 78 -14.06 3.85 0.64
N ILE A 79 -12.88 3.82 1.26
CA ILE A 79 -12.40 2.73 2.12
C ILE A 79 -12.15 3.19 3.55
N TRP A 80 -12.57 4.41 3.91
CA TRP A 80 -12.17 5.04 5.16
C TRP A 80 -12.75 4.34 6.37
N ASP A 81 -14.01 3.92 6.30
CA ASP A 81 -14.65 3.15 7.37
C ASP A 81 -13.86 1.88 7.70
N ARG A 82 -13.32 1.20 6.69
CA ARG A 82 -12.49 0.00 6.88
C ARG A 82 -11.15 0.33 7.54
N TYR A 83 -10.51 1.44 7.16
CA TYR A 83 -9.26 1.88 7.81
C TYR A 83 -9.51 2.35 9.25
N PHE A 84 -10.66 2.96 9.51
CA PHE A 84 -11.10 3.33 10.85
C PHE A 84 -11.28 2.09 11.74
N ASP A 85 -11.95 1.06 11.23
CA ASP A 85 -12.11 -0.23 11.93
C ASP A 85 -10.77 -0.95 12.15
N LEU A 86 -9.85 -0.89 11.17
CA LEU A 86 -8.51 -1.46 11.33
C LEU A 86 -7.72 -0.75 12.42
N ALA A 87 -7.86 0.58 12.55
CA ALA A 87 -7.14 1.35 13.55
C ALA A 87 -7.57 1.04 14.99
N ASP A 88 -8.75 0.43 15.19
CA ASP A 88 -9.21 -0.11 16.48
C ASP A 88 -8.53 -1.45 16.85
N THR A 89 -7.90 -2.14 15.88
CA THR A 89 -7.23 -3.44 16.09
C THR A 89 -5.72 -3.36 16.05
N VAL A 90 -5.13 -2.49 15.23
CA VAL A 90 -3.67 -2.33 15.11
C VAL A 90 -3.15 -1.22 16.01
N ASP A 91 -1.83 -1.20 16.25
CA ASP A 91 -1.19 -0.21 17.12
C ASP A 91 -1.07 1.15 16.42
N GLN A 92 -0.77 1.15 15.12
CA GLN A 92 -0.55 2.37 14.36
C GLN A 92 -0.80 2.16 12.85
N ILE A 93 -1.36 3.18 12.21
CA ILE A 93 -1.47 3.32 10.76
C ILE A 93 -0.82 4.64 10.33
N TYR A 94 0.09 4.59 9.37
CA TYR A 94 0.61 5.76 8.66
C TYR A 94 -0.01 5.82 7.27
N LEU A 95 -0.78 6.88 7.01
CA LEU A 95 -1.43 7.09 5.72
C LEU A 95 -0.73 8.21 4.96
N PHE A 96 -0.14 7.86 3.81
CA PHE A 96 0.58 8.78 2.94
C PHE A 96 -0.31 9.25 1.79
N GLY A 97 -0.26 10.54 1.46
CA GLY A 97 -0.94 11.09 0.29
C GLY A 97 -0.89 12.62 0.22
N GLU A 98 -1.26 13.20 -0.92
CA GLU A 98 -1.43 14.65 -1.04
C GLU A 98 -2.60 15.14 -0.16
N ASP A 99 -2.41 16.26 0.53
CA ASP A 99 -3.41 16.91 1.38
C ASP A 99 -4.51 17.58 0.54
N ASP A 100 -5.47 16.78 0.06
CA ASP A 100 -6.58 17.23 -0.77
C ASP A 100 -7.98 17.02 -0.16
N ALA A 101 -8.04 16.34 0.99
CA ALA A 101 -9.28 16.05 1.70
C ALA A 101 -9.06 15.93 3.22
N THR A 102 -10.13 16.14 3.98
CA THR A 102 -10.10 15.99 5.44
C THR A 102 -10.95 14.80 5.85
N LEU A 103 -10.29 13.73 6.28
CA LEU A 103 -10.95 12.51 6.79
C LEU A 103 -11.14 12.57 8.30
N LYS A 104 -12.04 11.74 8.82
CA LYS A 104 -12.32 11.65 10.26
C LYS A 104 -11.08 11.11 10.99
N ALA A 105 -10.47 11.92 11.85
CA ALA A 105 -9.29 11.53 12.62
C ALA A 105 -9.52 10.33 13.55
N HIS A 106 -8.47 9.54 13.76
CA HIS A 106 -8.41 8.42 14.69
C HIS A 106 -7.06 8.45 15.44
N PRO A 107 -6.99 8.15 16.76
CA PRO A 107 -5.76 8.27 17.53
C PRO A 107 -4.60 7.38 17.04
N ASN A 108 -4.90 6.27 16.38
CA ASN A 108 -3.91 5.34 15.82
C ASN A 108 -3.72 5.53 14.30
N ILE A 109 -4.17 6.65 13.73
CA ILE A 109 -3.92 6.96 12.32
C ILE A 109 -3.25 8.33 12.20
N ASP A 110 -2.03 8.32 11.67
CA ASP A 110 -1.28 9.52 11.35
C ASP A 110 -1.26 9.76 9.84
N PHE A 111 -1.61 10.98 9.45
CA PHE A 111 -1.51 11.43 8.06
C PHE A 111 -0.12 12.00 7.79
N ILE A 112 0.55 11.42 6.80
CA ILE A 112 1.83 11.88 6.27
C ILE A 112 1.56 12.58 4.94
N TYR A 113 1.42 13.90 5.00
CA TYR A 113 1.09 14.69 3.81
C TYR A 113 2.31 14.82 2.90
N LEU A 114 2.19 14.26 1.70
CA LEU A 114 3.22 14.30 0.68
C LEU A 114 3.15 15.62 -0.10
N PRO A 115 4.29 16.25 -0.41
CA PRO A 115 4.30 17.42 -1.29
C PRO A 115 3.91 17.03 -2.72
N GLU A 116 3.35 17.98 -3.46
CA GLU A 116 2.99 17.80 -4.87
C GLU A 116 4.20 17.30 -5.66
N GLY A 117 4.00 16.21 -6.43
CA GLY A 117 5.05 15.62 -7.26
C GLY A 117 6.04 14.73 -6.51
N HIS A 118 5.87 14.47 -5.22
CA HIS A 118 6.67 13.48 -4.51
C HIS A 118 6.50 12.09 -5.13
N GLU A 119 7.57 11.31 -5.28
CA GLU A 119 7.56 10.00 -5.95
C GLU A 119 6.48 9.04 -5.38
N LEU A 120 6.34 8.97 -4.05
CA LEU A 120 5.30 8.17 -3.39
C LEU A 120 3.85 8.52 -3.79
N THR A 121 3.57 9.72 -4.32
CA THR A 121 2.23 10.07 -4.83
C THR A 121 1.88 9.30 -6.13
N ARG A 122 2.89 8.75 -6.82
CA ARG A 122 2.71 7.89 -8.00
C ARG A 122 2.62 6.42 -7.63
N GLU A 123 2.67 6.09 -6.35
CA GLU A 123 2.76 4.73 -5.85
C GLU A 123 1.58 4.39 -4.95
N TRP A 124 0.92 3.28 -5.25
CA TRP A 124 -0.03 2.63 -4.36
C TRP A 124 0.72 1.58 -3.55
N PHE A 125 0.71 1.69 -2.22
CA PHE A 125 1.35 0.67 -1.39
C PHE A 125 0.57 0.35 -0.12
N LEU A 126 0.77 -0.89 0.34
CA LEU A 126 0.33 -1.36 1.64
C LEU A 126 1.46 -2.21 2.22
N VAL A 127 1.98 -1.81 3.37
CA VAL A 127 3.00 -2.53 4.13
C VAL A 127 2.43 -2.85 5.51
N ILE A 128 2.44 -4.11 5.88
CA ILE A 128 1.96 -4.61 7.16
C ILE A 128 3.16 -5.15 7.92
N ASP A 129 3.59 -4.41 8.95
CA ASP A 129 4.60 -4.84 9.90
C ASP A 129 3.95 -5.46 11.13
N GLN A 130 3.59 -6.74 11.01
CA GLN A 130 3.10 -7.54 12.12
C GLN A 130 4.24 -8.42 12.66
N PRO A 131 4.38 -8.63 13.99
CA PRO A 131 5.46 -9.42 14.56
C PRO A 131 5.57 -10.84 13.99
N LEU A 132 4.43 -11.49 13.75
CA LEU A 132 4.36 -12.90 13.33
C LEU A 132 4.15 -13.09 11.82
N ALA A 133 3.61 -12.09 11.11
CA ALA A 133 3.23 -12.24 9.70
C ALA A 133 3.35 -10.92 8.91
N LYS A 134 4.52 -10.66 8.34
CA LYS A 134 4.78 -9.48 7.52
C LYS A 134 4.28 -9.68 6.09
N SER A 135 3.65 -8.65 5.52
CA SER A 135 3.31 -8.65 4.10
C SER A 135 3.37 -7.25 3.51
N MET A 136 3.67 -7.15 2.22
CA MET A 136 3.64 -5.89 1.51
C MET A 136 3.20 -6.03 0.07
N MET A 137 2.70 -4.93 -0.49
CA MET A 137 2.57 -4.70 -1.92
C MET A 137 2.85 -3.23 -2.23
N VAL A 138 3.43 -2.97 -3.39
CA VAL A 138 3.63 -1.64 -3.96
C VAL A 138 3.40 -1.69 -5.46
N ALA A 139 2.75 -0.68 -6.01
CA ALA A 139 2.47 -0.57 -7.43
C ALA A 139 2.60 0.87 -7.89
N TYR A 140 3.33 1.07 -8.98
CA TYR A 140 3.48 2.35 -9.66
C TYR A 140 2.37 2.53 -10.70
N ASP A 141 1.76 3.72 -10.71
CA ASP A 141 0.75 4.11 -11.69
C ASP A 141 1.42 4.45 -13.04
N LEU A 142 1.21 3.57 -14.04
CA LEU A 142 1.81 3.71 -15.36
C LEU A 142 1.15 4.81 -16.19
N ASP A 143 -0.13 5.07 -15.96
CA ASP A 143 -0.92 6.00 -16.76
C ASP A 143 -0.90 7.41 -16.15
N GLY A 144 -0.99 7.48 -14.82
CA GLY A 144 -1.19 8.72 -14.10
C GLY A 144 -2.66 9.10 -13.94
N PHE A 145 -2.88 10.08 -13.09
CA PHE A 145 -4.21 10.52 -12.68
C PHE A 145 -4.93 11.35 -13.74
N GLY A 146 -6.25 11.16 -13.86
CA GLY A 146 -7.12 11.97 -14.71
C GLY A 146 -6.99 11.67 -16.20
N VAL A 147 -6.36 10.53 -16.55
CA VAL A 147 -6.17 10.09 -17.93
C VAL A 147 -7.43 9.45 -18.50
N TYR A 148 -8.21 8.75 -17.67
CA TYR A 148 -9.43 8.06 -18.08
C TYR A 148 -10.67 8.66 -17.40
N GLU A 149 -11.81 8.62 -18.08
CA GLU A 149 -13.10 8.93 -17.43
C GLU A 149 -13.42 7.91 -16.33
N ASP A 150 -13.14 6.63 -16.60
CA ASP A 150 -13.16 5.57 -15.60
C ASP A 150 -11.74 5.30 -15.09
N GLU A 151 -11.43 5.87 -13.93
CA GLU A 151 -10.13 5.73 -13.25
C GLU A 151 -9.76 4.27 -12.96
N LYS A 152 -10.73 3.33 -12.95
CA LYS A 152 -10.46 1.89 -12.72
C LYS A 152 -9.70 1.24 -13.86
N LEU A 153 -9.65 1.86 -15.03
CA LEU A 153 -8.91 1.38 -16.21
C LEU A 153 -7.41 1.71 -16.16
N ARG A 154 -6.95 2.44 -15.13
CA ARG A 154 -5.51 2.73 -14.96
C ARG A 154 -4.73 1.45 -14.72
N ASN A 155 -3.57 1.39 -15.37
CA ASN A 155 -2.64 0.29 -15.32
C ASN A 155 -1.55 0.57 -14.30
N PHE A 156 -1.23 -0.46 -13.54
CA PHE A 156 -0.25 -0.41 -12.48
C PHE A 156 0.76 -1.51 -12.66
N LYS A 157 2.01 -1.21 -12.33
CA LYS A 157 3.09 -2.19 -12.28
C LYS A 157 3.63 -2.27 -10.88
N GLY A 158 3.74 -3.47 -10.33
CA GLY A 158 4.02 -3.62 -8.91
C GLY A 158 4.73 -4.88 -8.51
N ALA A 159 4.99 -4.95 -7.22
CA ALA A 159 5.66 -6.02 -6.52
C ALA A 159 4.90 -6.33 -5.24
N LYS A 160 4.76 -7.61 -4.94
CA LYS A 160 4.23 -8.12 -3.68
C LYS A 160 5.30 -8.97 -3.00
N SER A 161 5.42 -8.90 -1.68
CA SER A 161 6.32 -9.77 -0.93
C SER A 161 5.82 -10.10 0.47
N ASN A 162 6.27 -11.23 1.00
CA ASN A 162 6.25 -11.56 2.42
C ASN A 162 7.64 -11.94 2.95
N ASN A 163 8.69 -11.59 2.19
CA ASN A 163 10.07 -11.77 2.61
C ASN A 163 10.40 -10.69 3.66
N PRO A 164 10.73 -11.06 4.91
CA PRO A 164 10.99 -10.09 5.97
C PRO A 164 12.13 -9.11 5.66
N ARG A 165 13.10 -9.49 4.83
CA ARG A 165 14.20 -8.60 4.43
C ARG A 165 13.73 -7.46 3.53
N VAL A 166 12.95 -7.82 2.51
CA VAL A 166 12.35 -6.85 1.56
C VAL A 166 11.40 -5.92 2.31
N ILE A 167 10.59 -6.47 3.22
CA ILE A 167 9.64 -5.69 4.01
C ILE A 167 10.36 -4.77 4.99
N LYS A 168 11.41 -5.25 5.65
CA LYS A 168 12.22 -4.39 6.52
C LYS A 168 12.80 -3.21 5.74
N LYS A 169 13.34 -3.45 4.54
CA LYS A 169 13.81 -2.36 3.68
C LYS A 169 12.69 -1.36 3.36
N ALA A 170 11.50 -1.84 3.01
CA ALA A 170 10.33 -0.99 2.77
C ALA A 170 10.00 -0.11 3.99
N ILE A 171 9.97 -0.70 5.19
CA ILE A 171 9.71 0.01 6.44
C ILE A 171 10.80 1.05 6.70
N ASP A 172 12.07 0.66 6.63
CA ASP A 172 13.20 1.58 6.87
C ASP A 172 13.13 2.81 5.92
N LEU A 173 12.71 2.62 4.66
CA LEU A 173 12.53 3.71 3.71
C LEU A 173 11.34 4.63 4.07
N LEU A 174 10.23 4.07 4.54
CA LEU A 174 9.03 4.83 4.91
C LEU A 174 9.22 5.58 6.24
N GLU A 175 9.89 4.97 7.21
CA GLU A 175 10.29 5.62 8.46
C GLU A 175 11.21 6.81 8.20
N ASP A 176 12.19 6.69 7.29
CA ASP A 176 13.03 7.83 6.88
C ASP A 176 12.20 8.99 6.28
N VAL A 177 11.09 8.69 5.60
CA VAL A 177 10.17 9.72 5.08
C VAL A 177 9.42 10.38 6.24
N ILE A 178 8.89 9.58 7.17
CA ILE A 178 8.18 10.05 8.38
C ILE A 178 9.09 10.92 9.26
N ASP A 179 10.33 10.51 9.52
CA ASP A 179 11.31 11.25 10.33
C ASP A 179 11.71 12.60 9.71
N SER A 180 11.49 12.75 8.39
CA SER A 180 11.80 13.95 7.63
C SER A 180 10.57 14.80 7.26
N TYR A 181 9.41 14.44 7.81
CA TYR A 181 8.12 15.11 7.68
C TYR A 181 8.03 16.35 8.58
#